data_AF-A0A8C8RMX7-F1
#
_entry.id   AF-A0A8C8RMX7-F1
#
_cell.length_a   1.000
_cell.length_b   1.000
_cell.length_c   1.000
_cell.angle_alpha   90.00
_cell.angle_beta   90.00
_cell.angle_gamma   90.00
#
_symmetry.space_group_name_H-M   'P 1'
#
loop_
_entity.id
_entity.type
_entity.pdbx_description
1 polymer ?
#
loop_
_entity_poly.entity_id
_entity_poly.type
_entity_poly.pdbx_seq_one_letter_code
_entity_poly.pdbx_strand_id
1 'polypeptide(L)'
;MEKLVLLVALGNSITICNAILELTGTHDIDGTWKSSITLPCVYGPSQDFVQQTVIWILDRDQSPATIFRRDSSGDHIMLSHYRDRLSVPKYRPGDVSLEIEKLEITDSGRYTCKVTWRGQNSSLLTKETTTTVKVVKVAVTKPIIRPGNLGFIVPKGARTSLTCSASGSPPIIYRWFKGEPGGSAVHVSNHAVLMFDSLQTSDSGKYYCEAENRASSQVIQQSDAVQLTVRDLITILLTTESDVQGPERHEVTTGHQRTTLPLYLIILIAVLCVAVVFVVITVVLCRRKTKEDSPYEVTYCNSKNDVRRPTCSGVNSKCNYEPAKPTIENNYLTEPISENDYETIAIKKNVEYETLVDAMESEYEVGDVQ
;
A
#
# COMPACT_ATOMS: atom_id res chain seq x y z
N MET A 1 -30.99 -66.47 4.55
CA MET A 1 -32.04 -66.09 3.58
C MET A 1 -33.30 -65.89 4.39
N GLU A 2 -33.97 -64.75 4.51
CA GLU A 2 -33.93 -63.36 4.02
C GLU A 2 -34.65 -62.61 5.18
N LYS A 3 -34.29 -61.43 5.64
CA LYS A 3 -34.37 -60.16 4.93
C LYS A 3 -33.44 -59.15 5.62
N LEU A 4 -32.21 -59.14 5.13
CA LEU A 4 -31.47 -57.89 4.93
C LEU A 4 -32.29 -57.08 3.90
N VAL A 5 -32.32 -55.75 4.01
CA VAL A 5 -33.07 -54.79 3.15
C VAL A 5 -34.50 -54.48 3.64
N LEU A 6 -34.60 -53.53 4.58
CA LEU A 6 -35.49 -52.37 4.42
C LEU A 6 -35.10 -51.25 5.42
N LEU A 7 -34.62 -50.14 4.83
CA LEU A 7 -34.67 -48.76 5.35
C LEU A 7 -33.74 -48.43 6.55
N VAL A 8 -32.42 -48.44 6.34
CA VAL A 8 -31.63 -47.20 6.09
C VAL A 8 -32.50 -45.97 5.79
N ALA A 9 -33.10 -45.38 6.82
CA ALA A 9 -33.90 -44.16 6.69
C ALA A 9 -33.78 -43.24 7.92
N LEU A 10 -32.62 -43.16 8.57
CA LEU A 10 -32.31 -42.11 9.56
C LEU A 10 -30.81 -41.82 9.53
N GLY A 11 -30.33 -41.40 8.38
CA GLY A 11 -28.91 -41.12 8.19
C GLY A 11 -28.69 -40.47 6.86
N ASN A 12 -29.27 -39.28 6.69
CA ASN A 12 -28.93 -38.29 5.67
C ASN A 12 -29.64 -36.98 6.07
N SER A 13 -29.25 -36.42 7.21
CA SER A 13 -29.22 -34.96 7.27
C SER A 13 -28.16 -34.56 6.26
N ILE A 14 -28.61 -34.31 5.03
CA ILE A 14 -27.79 -33.72 3.99
C ILE A 14 -27.48 -32.32 4.52
N THR A 15 -26.40 -32.21 5.29
CA THR A 15 -25.68 -30.97 5.45
C THR A 15 -25.10 -30.71 4.07
N ILE A 16 -25.92 -30.13 3.18
CA ILE A 16 -25.42 -29.45 2.01
C ILE A 16 -24.52 -28.40 2.62
N CYS A 17 -23.21 -28.61 2.54
CA CYS A 17 -22.24 -27.53 2.65
C CYS A 17 -22.64 -26.59 1.53
N ASN A 18 -23.52 -25.64 1.84
CA ASN A 18 -23.79 -24.52 0.97
C ASN A 18 -22.41 -23.93 0.72
N ALA A 19 -21.92 -24.02 -0.51
CA ALA A 19 -20.76 -23.27 -0.92
C ALA A 19 -21.20 -21.80 -0.83
N ILE A 20 -20.95 -21.19 0.33
CA ILE A 20 -21.40 -19.84 0.60
C ILE A 20 -20.55 -18.92 -0.27
N LEU A 21 -21.16 -18.43 -1.35
CA LEU A 21 -20.65 -17.33 -2.17
C LEU A 21 -20.76 -16.03 -1.36
N GLU A 22 -19.95 -15.91 -0.32
CA GLU A 22 -19.74 -14.66 0.41
C GLU A 22 -18.54 -13.93 -0.18
N LEU A 23 -18.74 -12.64 -0.48
CA LEU A 23 -17.67 -11.76 -0.90
C LEU A 23 -16.95 -11.26 0.34
N THR A 24 -15.68 -11.61 0.46
CA THR A 24 -14.81 -11.06 1.50
C THR A 24 -14.13 -9.82 0.94
N GLY A 25 -14.27 -8.71 1.66
CA GLY A 25 -13.64 -7.43 1.34
C GLY A 25 -13.29 -6.66 2.61
N THR A 26 -12.47 -5.62 2.46
CA THR A 26 -12.14 -4.68 3.53
C THR A 26 -13.03 -3.45 3.43
N HIS A 27 -13.50 -2.91 4.56
CA HIS A 27 -14.45 -1.80 4.56
C HIS A 27 -13.78 -0.46 4.31
N ASP A 28 -12.57 -0.24 4.85
CA ASP A 28 -11.82 1.00 4.70
C ASP A 28 -10.36 0.70 4.33
N ILE A 29 -9.83 1.41 3.33
CA ILE A 29 -8.42 1.32 2.91
C ILE A 29 -7.87 2.72 2.64
N ASP A 30 -6.70 3.01 3.21
CA ASP A 30 -5.95 4.21 2.88
C ASP A 30 -4.96 3.93 1.74
N GLY A 31 -5.10 4.69 0.64
CA GLY A 31 -4.20 4.68 -0.50
C GLY A 31 -3.18 5.81 -0.41
N THR A 32 -1.93 5.57 -0.82
CA THR A 32 -0.92 6.63 -0.93
C THR A 32 -0.97 7.24 -2.33
N TRP A 33 -0.96 8.57 -2.42
CA TRP A 33 -0.96 9.25 -3.72
C TRP A 33 0.22 8.81 -4.60
N LYS A 34 -0.06 8.55 -5.88
CA LYS A 34 0.86 7.99 -6.90
C LYS A 34 1.35 6.56 -6.66
N SER A 35 0.95 5.90 -5.57
CA SER A 35 1.21 4.47 -5.38
C SER A 35 0.15 3.61 -6.09
N SER A 36 0.33 2.29 -6.04
CA SER A 36 -0.70 1.33 -6.42
C SER A 36 -1.44 0.83 -5.16
N ILE A 37 -2.68 0.40 -5.33
CA ILE A 37 -3.53 -0.21 -4.30
C ILE A 37 -4.30 -1.40 -4.88
N THR A 38 -4.64 -2.36 -4.04
CA THR A 38 -5.51 -3.48 -4.39
C THR A 38 -6.72 -3.46 -3.47
N LEU A 39 -7.91 -3.41 -4.07
CA LEU A 39 -9.19 -3.50 -3.36
C LEU A 39 -9.62 -4.96 -3.33
N PRO A 40 -9.54 -5.65 -2.19
CA PRO A 40 -9.81 -7.08 -2.11
C PRO A 40 -11.29 -7.35 -2.36
N CYS A 41 -11.56 -8.24 -3.31
CA CYS A 41 -12.88 -8.79 -3.53
C CYS A 41 -12.71 -10.26 -3.91
N VAL A 42 -12.84 -11.13 -2.91
CA VAL A 42 -12.54 -12.56 -3.05
C VAL A 42 -13.75 -13.38 -2.60
N TYR A 43 -14.02 -14.46 -3.32
CA TYR A 43 -15.03 -15.47 -2.96
C TYR A 43 -14.47 -16.88 -3.11
N GLY A 44 -15.01 -17.83 -2.36
CA GLY A 44 -14.72 -19.26 -2.54
C GLY A 44 -15.40 -19.79 -3.80
N PRO A 45 -14.66 -20.25 -4.82
CA PRO A 45 -15.26 -20.83 -6.02
C PRO A 45 -16.09 -22.07 -5.68
N SER A 46 -17.26 -22.19 -6.31
CA SER A 46 -18.13 -23.37 -6.18
C SER A 46 -18.30 -24.05 -7.54
N GLN A 47 -18.42 -25.38 -7.55
CA GLN A 47 -18.71 -26.14 -8.77
C GLN A 47 -20.13 -25.87 -9.31
N ASP A 48 -21.04 -25.43 -8.44
CA ASP A 48 -22.44 -25.23 -8.78
C ASP A 48 -22.71 -23.86 -9.44
N PHE A 49 -21.71 -22.98 -9.42
CA PHE A 49 -21.85 -21.58 -9.82
C PHE A 49 -20.74 -21.14 -10.76
N VAL A 50 -21.13 -20.67 -11.94
CA VAL A 50 -20.21 -20.10 -12.93
C VAL A 50 -20.29 -18.59 -12.89
N GLN A 51 -19.16 -17.92 -12.64
CA GLN A 51 -19.07 -16.46 -12.69
C GLN A 51 -19.49 -15.96 -14.08
N GLN A 52 -20.45 -15.04 -14.13
CA GLN A 52 -20.93 -14.42 -15.36
C GLN A 52 -20.32 -13.03 -15.55
N THR A 53 -20.42 -12.18 -14.52
CA THR A 53 -19.96 -10.80 -14.60
C THR A 53 -19.31 -10.33 -13.32
N VAL A 54 -18.31 -9.46 -13.47
CA VAL A 54 -17.69 -8.69 -12.39
C VAL A 54 -17.83 -7.23 -12.74
N ILE A 55 -18.35 -6.42 -11.83
CA ILE A 55 -18.54 -4.99 -12.02
C ILE A 55 -17.95 -4.28 -10.81
N TRP A 56 -17.11 -3.29 -11.06
CA TRP A 56 -16.68 -2.34 -10.06
C TRP A 56 -17.35 -0.99 -10.31
N ILE A 57 -17.97 -0.47 -9.27
CA ILE A 57 -18.70 0.80 -9.28
C ILE A 57 -17.99 1.73 -8.31
N LEU A 58 -17.68 2.95 -8.75
CA LEU A 58 -17.17 4.01 -7.91
C LEU A 58 -18.29 5.00 -7.65
N ASP A 59 -18.66 5.16 -6.38
CA ASP A 59 -19.60 6.16 -5.92
C ASP A 59 -18.83 7.35 -5.32
N ARG A 60 -18.94 8.48 -6.01
CA ARG A 60 -18.44 9.79 -5.57
C ARG A 60 -19.64 10.67 -5.28
N ASP A 61 -19.82 11.09 -4.03
CA ASP A 61 -20.87 12.01 -3.60
C ASP A 61 -22.28 11.64 -4.12
N GLN A 62 -22.65 10.36 -4.04
CA GLN A 62 -23.94 9.80 -4.51
C GLN A 62 -24.10 9.73 -6.03
N SER A 63 -23.00 9.83 -6.78
CA SER A 63 -22.94 9.63 -8.22
C SER A 63 -22.21 8.31 -8.55
N PRO A 64 -22.91 7.16 -8.55
CA PRO A 64 -22.30 5.87 -8.86
C PRO A 64 -21.98 5.77 -10.36
N ALA A 65 -20.72 5.51 -10.68
CA ALA A 65 -20.25 5.25 -12.03
C ALA A 65 -19.59 3.88 -12.12
N THR A 66 -19.93 3.08 -13.13
CA THR A 66 -19.20 1.84 -13.41
C THR A 66 -17.83 2.20 -13.96
N ILE A 67 -16.76 1.69 -13.32
CA ILE A 67 -15.38 1.97 -13.73
C ILE A 67 -14.77 0.79 -14.50
N PHE A 68 -15.18 -0.42 -14.13
CA PHE A 68 -14.71 -1.66 -14.73
C PHE A 68 -15.86 -2.66 -14.82
N ARG A 69 -15.89 -3.39 -15.94
CA ARG A 69 -16.81 -4.50 -16.17
C ARG A 69 -16.07 -5.63 -16.87
N ARG A 70 -16.24 -6.85 -16.37
CA ARG A 70 -15.82 -8.09 -17.03
C ARG A 70 -17.05 -8.94 -17.32
N ASP A 71 -17.17 -9.39 -18.56
CA ASP A 71 -18.18 -10.33 -19.01
C ASP A 71 -17.61 -11.30 -20.06
N SER A 72 -18.46 -12.01 -20.78
CA SER A 72 -18.05 -12.99 -21.79
C SER A 72 -17.23 -12.41 -22.95
N SER A 73 -17.29 -11.09 -23.19
CA SER A 73 -16.51 -10.42 -24.23
C SER A 73 -15.12 -9.95 -23.76
N GLY A 74 -14.85 -10.01 -22.45
CA GLY A 74 -13.57 -9.61 -21.86
C GLY A 74 -13.71 -8.48 -20.84
N ASP A 75 -12.64 -7.71 -20.69
CA ASP A 75 -12.52 -6.63 -19.71
C ASP A 75 -12.77 -5.28 -20.38
N HIS A 76 -13.61 -4.47 -19.75
CA HIS A 76 -14.04 -3.17 -20.25
C HIS A 76 -13.82 -2.10 -19.17
N ILE A 77 -13.02 -1.09 -19.49
CA ILE A 77 -12.80 0.09 -18.66
C ILE A 77 -13.69 1.21 -19.22
N MET A 78 -14.68 1.63 -18.44
CA MET A 78 -15.75 2.52 -18.94
C MET A 78 -15.36 4.00 -18.90
N LEU A 79 -14.51 4.40 -17.96
CA LEU A 79 -14.08 5.78 -17.80
C LEU A 79 -12.66 5.96 -18.31
N SER A 80 -12.46 7.00 -19.14
CA SER A 80 -11.19 7.26 -19.81
C SER A 80 -10.03 7.51 -18.84
N HIS A 81 -10.29 8.17 -17.70
CA HIS A 81 -9.25 8.49 -16.71
C HIS A 81 -8.70 7.25 -15.97
N TYR A 82 -9.40 6.12 -16.06
CA TYR A 82 -8.98 4.83 -15.50
C TYR A 82 -8.28 3.92 -16.50
N ARG A 83 -8.19 4.31 -17.77
CA ARG A 83 -7.48 3.53 -18.79
C ARG A 83 -6.02 3.36 -18.40
N ASP A 84 -5.49 2.17 -18.65
CA ASP A 84 -4.09 1.78 -18.39
C ASP A 84 -3.66 1.81 -16.92
N ARG A 85 -4.60 1.98 -15.97
CA ARG A 85 -4.32 2.01 -14.53
C ARG A 85 -5.20 1.06 -13.71
N LEU A 86 -6.32 0.59 -14.26
CA LEU A 86 -7.16 -0.43 -13.64
C LEU A 86 -6.85 -1.82 -14.18
N SER A 87 -6.72 -2.79 -13.29
CA SER A 87 -6.60 -4.19 -13.65
C SER A 87 -7.36 -5.07 -12.66
N VAL A 88 -7.81 -6.24 -13.11
CA VAL A 88 -8.39 -7.28 -12.25
C VAL A 88 -7.72 -8.61 -12.63
N PRO A 89 -7.23 -9.42 -11.69
CA PRO A 89 -6.60 -10.71 -12.00
C PRO A 89 -7.51 -11.62 -12.85
N LYS A 90 -6.92 -12.29 -13.85
CA LYS A 90 -7.65 -13.23 -14.75
C LYS A 90 -7.42 -14.70 -14.41
N TYR A 91 -6.26 -15.01 -13.85
CA TYR A 91 -5.78 -16.40 -13.70
C TYR A 91 -5.96 -16.96 -12.28
N ARG A 92 -6.70 -16.27 -11.41
CA ARG A 92 -6.95 -16.65 -10.03
C ARG A 92 -8.46 -16.81 -9.79
N PRO A 93 -9.00 -18.04 -9.92
CA PRO A 93 -10.42 -18.27 -9.69
C PRO A 93 -10.84 -17.81 -8.29
N GLY A 94 -11.93 -17.06 -8.20
CA GLY A 94 -12.42 -16.52 -6.93
C GLY A 94 -11.82 -15.17 -6.53
N ASP A 95 -10.73 -14.73 -7.17
CA ASP A 95 -10.10 -13.44 -6.91
C ASP A 95 -10.47 -12.44 -8.00
N VAL A 96 -11.30 -11.46 -7.64
CA VAL A 96 -11.76 -10.38 -8.52
C VAL A 96 -11.42 -9.01 -7.94
N SER A 97 -10.32 -8.97 -7.18
CA SER A 97 -9.79 -7.77 -6.55
C SER A 97 -9.39 -6.74 -7.61
N LEU A 98 -9.69 -5.46 -7.35
CA LEU A 98 -9.37 -4.36 -8.26
C LEU A 98 -7.99 -3.79 -7.94
N GLU A 99 -7.09 -3.81 -8.89
CA GLU A 99 -5.80 -3.14 -8.80
C GLU A 99 -5.90 -1.77 -9.47
N ILE A 100 -5.55 -0.73 -8.71
CA ILE A 100 -5.49 0.65 -9.20
C ILE A 100 -4.05 1.13 -9.08
N GLU A 101 -3.39 1.39 -10.20
CA GLU A 101 -2.05 1.95 -10.23
C GLU A 101 -2.06 3.48 -10.21
N LYS A 102 -0.93 4.10 -9.83
CA LYS A 102 -0.66 5.55 -9.92
C LYS A 102 -1.76 6.43 -9.31
N LEU A 103 -2.31 6.05 -8.16
CA LEU A 103 -3.45 6.68 -7.48
C LEU A 103 -3.47 8.21 -7.55
N GLU A 104 -4.66 8.76 -7.76
CA GLU A 104 -4.94 10.19 -7.70
C GLU A 104 -5.85 10.53 -6.51
N ILE A 105 -5.82 11.78 -6.05
CA ILE A 105 -6.65 12.21 -4.92
C ILE A 105 -8.14 12.04 -5.26
N THR A 106 -8.49 12.26 -6.53
CA THR A 106 -9.82 12.07 -7.11
C THR A 106 -10.28 10.61 -7.10
N ASP A 107 -9.38 9.64 -6.93
CA ASP A 107 -9.73 8.22 -6.81
C ASP A 107 -10.31 7.87 -5.43
N SER A 108 -10.36 8.82 -4.49
CA SER A 108 -11.06 8.64 -3.22
C SER A 108 -12.56 8.51 -3.44
N GLY A 109 -13.20 7.60 -2.72
CA GLY A 109 -14.63 7.33 -2.84
C GLY A 109 -15.02 5.95 -2.33
N ARG A 110 -16.28 5.58 -2.53
CA ARG A 110 -16.79 4.26 -2.15
C ARG A 110 -16.84 3.35 -3.37
N TYR A 111 -16.07 2.27 -3.33
CA TYR A 111 -15.99 1.27 -4.37
C TYR A 111 -16.88 0.09 -4.03
N THR A 112 -17.75 -0.30 -4.95
CA THR A 112 -18.61 -1.48 -4.82
C THR A 112 -18.15 -2.54 -5.80
N CYS A 113 -17.73 -3.68 -5.28
CA CYS A 113 -17.50 -4.89 -6.06
C CYS A 113 -18.81 -5.66 -6.16
N LYS A 114 -19.30 -5.88 -7.37
CA LYS A 114 -20.52 -6.62 -7.66
C LYS A 114 -20.21 -7.81 -8.56
N VAL A 115 -20.52 -9.01 -8.09
CA VAL A 115 -20.27 -10.25 -8.82
C VAL A 115 -21.58 -10.98 -9.02
N THR A 116 -21.80 -11.45 -10.25
CA THR A 116 -22.97 -12.24 -10.62
C THR A 116 -22.53 -13.62 -11.08
N TRP A 117 -23.12 -14.66 -10.49
CA TRP A 117 -22.93 -16.06 -10.86
C TRP A 117 -24.21 -16.65 -11.43
N ARG A 118 -24.05 -17.64 -12.31
CA ARG A 118 -25.14 -18.48 -12.80
C ARG A 118 -25.06 -19.84 -12.12
N GLY A 119 -26.13 -20.22 -11.42
CA GLY A 119 -26.29 -21.56 -10.84
C GLY A 119 -26.70 -22.61 -11.88
N GLN A 120 -26.65 -23.89 -11.51
CA GLN A 120 -27.04 -25.00 -12.39
C GLN A 120 -28.49 -24.90 -12.92
N ASN A 121 -29.40 -24.37 -12.11
CA ASN A 121 -30.81 -24.12 -12.48
C ASN A 121 -31.00 -22.87 -13.35
N SER A 122 -29.93 -22.31 -13.92
CA SER A 122 -29.91 -21.04 -14.65
C SER A 122 -30.34 -19.81 -13.83
N SER A 123 -30.48 -19.94 -12.49
CA SER A 123 -30.71 -18.79 -11.63
C SER A 123 -29.46 -17.91 -11.56
N LEU A 124 -29.67 -16.59 -11.44
CA LEU A 124 -28.61 -15.62 -11.25
C LEU A 124 -28.52 -15.25 -9.77
N LEU A 125 -27.36 -15.47 -9.18
CA LEU A 125 -27.04 -14.99 -7.84
C LEU A 125 -26.12 -13.79 -7.99
N THR A 126 -26.46 -12.67 -7.34
CA THR A 126 -25.60 -11.49 -7.30
C THR A 126 -25.28 -11.15 -5.86
N LYS A 127 -24.02 -10.85 -5.59
CA LYS A 127 -23.55 -10.33 -4.31
C LYS A 127 -22.72 -9.08 -4.55
N GLU A 128 -22.71 -8.24 -3.54
CA GLU A 128 -21.90 -7.03 -3.54
C GLU A 128 -21.23 -6.81 -2.19
N THR A 129 -20.06 -6.16 -2.24
CA THR A 129 -19.32 -5.69 -1.08
C THR A 129 -18.76 -4.31 -1.37
N THR A 130 -18.65 -3.48 -0.34
CA THR A 130 -18.27 -2.07 -0.46
C THR A 130 -17.00 -1.79 0.31
N THR A 131 -16.09 -1.03 -0.31
CA THR A 131 -14.82 -0.58 0.25
C THR A 131 -14.69 0.92 0.07
N THR A 132 -14.53 1.66 1.16
CA THR A 132 -14.19 3.09 1.14
C THR A 132 -12.68 3.23 0.95
N VAL A 133 -12.29 4.01 -0.04
CA VAL A 133 -10.88 4.32 -0.32
C VAL A 133 -10.63 5.79 -0.06
N LYS A 134 -9.60 6.07 0.74
CA LYS A 134 -9.12 7.43 1.00
C LYS A 134 -7.70 7.57 0.49
N VAL A 135 -7.48 8.44 -0.50
CA VAL A 135 -6.14 8.69 -1.03
C VAL A 135 -5.52 9.87 -0.32
N VAL A 136 -4.37 9.65 0.31
CA VAL A 136 -3.64 10.66 1.09
C VAL A 136 -2.24 10.92 0.53
N LYS A 137 -1.76 12.15 0.73
CA LYS A 137 -0.35 12.49 0.50
C LYS A 137 0.42 12.24 1.79
N VAL A 138 1.50 11.48 1.68
CA VAL A 138 2.39 11.15 2.79
C VAL A 138 3.49 12.19 2.86
N ALA A 139 3.68 12.81 4.03
CA ALA A 139 4.76 13.76 4.27
C ALA A 139 6.13 13.10 4.11
N VAL A 140 7.12 13.88 3.69
CA VAL A 140 8.48 13.42 3.54
C VAL A 140 9.08 12.96 4.87
N THR A 141 9.83 11.86 4.85
CA THR A 141 10.56 11.34 6.02
C THR A 141 11.87 12.10 6.21
N LYS A 142 12.50 11.93 7.38
CA LYS A 142 13.87 12.42 7.59
C LYS A 142 14.80 11.86 6.50
N PRO A 143 15.50 12.70 5.71
CA PRO A 143 16.37 12.20 4.66
C PRO A 143 17.63 11.54 5.23
N ILE A 144 18.16 10.58 4.49
CA ILE A 144 19.40 9.86 4.81
C ILE A 144 20.40 10.10 3.68
N ILE A 145 21.62 10.52 4.03
CA ILE A 145 22.70 10.70 3.07
C ILE A 145 23.44 9.39 2.88
N ARG A 146 23.56 8.94 1.62
CA ARG A 146 24.36 7.79 1.21
C ARG A 146 25.56 8.27 0.39
N PRO A 147 26.78 7.84 0.71
CA PRO A 147 27.94 8.14 -0.12
C PRO A 147 27.91 7.30 -1.40
N GLY A 148 28.61 7.77 -2.43
CA GLY A 148 28.94 6.96 -3.59
C GLY A 148 29.94 5.84 -3.24
N ASN A 149 30.45 5.17 -4.27
CA ASN A 149 31.26 3.95 -4.13
C ASN A 149 32.56 4.12 -3.32
N LEU A 150 33.08 5.35 -3.22
CA LEU A 150 34.31 5.66 -2.48
C LEU A 150 34.07 5.99 -0.99
N GLY A 151 32.81 5.99 -0.53
CA GLY A 151 32.47 6.31 0.86
C GLY A 151 32.63 7.81 1.18
N PHE A 152 32.85 8.10 2.47
CA PHE A 152 33.00 9.48 2.98
C PHE A 152 34.45 9.97 3.06
N ILE A 153 35.43 9.09 2.82
CA ILE A 153 36.86 9.42 2.83
C ILE A 153 37.38 9.15 1.43
N VAL A 154 37.66 10.20 0.68
CA VAL A 154 37.87 10.13 -0.77
C VAL A 154 39.20 10.78 -1.14
N PRO A 155 40.02 10.20 -2.03
CA PRO A 155 41.25 10.84 -2.45
C PRO A 155 41.00 12.10 -3.28
N LYS A 156 41.91 13.07 -3.18
CA LYS A 156 41.93 14.29 -4.00
C LYS A 156 41.93 13.92 -5.49
N GLY A 157 41.18 14.68 -6.29
CA GLY A 157 41.04 14.48 -7.73
C GLY A 157 40.07 13.37 -8.13
N ALA A 158 39.55 12.58 -7.19
CA ALA A 158 38.57 11.55 -7.51
C ALA A 158 37.16 12.13 -7.71
N ARG A 159 36.39 11.43 -8.55
CA ARG A 159 34.96 11.67 -8.77
C ARG A 159 34.14 10.86 -7.76
N THR A 160 33.20 11.49 -7.08
CA THR A 160 32.25 10.83 -6.17
C THR A 160 30.93 11.59 -6.11
N SER A 161 29.99 11.09 -5.32
CA SER A 161 28.69 11.74 -5.10
C SER A 161 28.18 11.51 -3.69
N LEU A 162 27.34 12.42 -3.20
CA LEU A 162 26.48 12.19 -2.04
C LEU A 162 25.03 12.15 -2.52
N THR A 163 24.27 11.13 -2.11
CA THR A 163 22.86 10.97 -2.48
C THR A 163 21.98 11.18 -1.27
N CYS A 164 21.03 12.12 -1.36
CA CYS A 164 20.02 12.38 -0.36
C CYS A 164 18.79 11.53 -0.66
N SER A 165 18.42 10.64 0.25
CA SER A 165 17.29 9.72 0.07
C SER A 165 16.22 10.02 1.11
N ALA A 166 15.02 10.38 0.65
CA ALA A 166 13.83 10.49 1.49
C ALA A 166 12.66 9.68 0.90
N SER A 167 11.74 9.25 1.76
CA SER A 167 10.49 8.62 1.38
C SER A 167 9.35 9.61 1.57
N GLY A 168 8.31 9.55 0.74
CA GLY A 168 7.16 10.44 0.82
C GLY A 168 6.43 10.49 -0.53
N SER A 169 5.28 11.15 -0.57
CA SER A 169 4.57 11.35 -1.84
C SER A 169 5.35 12.31 -2.77
N PRO A 170 5.58 11.96 -4.04
CA PRO A 170 6.28 12.82 -5.00
C PRO A 170 5.42 14.04 -5.39
N PRO A 171 5.98 15.15 -5.91
CA PRO A 171 7.41 15.41 -6.08
C PRO A 171 8.08 15.76 -4.74
N ILE A 172 9.27 15.21 -4.53
CA ILE A 172 10.14 15.56 -3.40
C ILE A 172 11.20 16.53 -3.92
N ILE A 173 11.28 17.70 -3.30
CA ILE A 173 12.26 18.75 -3.60
C ILE A 173 13.43 18.56 -2.65
N TYR A 174 14.65 18.62 -3.18
CA TYR A 174 15.88 18.44 -2.42
C TYR A 174 16.72 19.72 -2.43
N ARG A 175 17.40 20.01 -1.31
CA ARG A 175 18.38 21.09 -1.21
C ARG A 175 19.59 20.60 -0.43
N TRP A 176 20.79 20.90 -0.91
CA TRP A 176 22.05 20.53 -0.26
C TRP A 176 22.71 21.74 0.35
N PHE A 177 23.32 21.50 1.50
CA PHE A 177 24.04 22.51 2.25
C PHE A 177 25.39 21.97 2.72
N LYS A 178 26.42 22.81 2.62
CA LYS A 178 27.72 22.60 3.26
C LYS A 178 27.76 23.40 4.57
N GLY A 179 27.88 22.70 5.69
CA GLY A 179 27.79 23.26 7.04
C GLY A 179 27.08 22.31 8.01
N GLU A 180 26.65 22.85 9.15
CA GLU A 180 25.82 22.13 10.12
C GLU A 180 24.38 22.67 10.11
N PRO A 181 23.36 21.81 10.30
CA PRO A 181 21.99 22.25 10.51
C PRO A 181 21.90 23.25 11.68
N GLY A 182 21.31 24.42 11.44
CA GLY A 182 21.17 25.48 12.44
C GLY A 182 22.44 26.32 12.69
N GLY A 183 23.54 26.06 11.98
CA GLY A 183 24.75 26.87 12.00
C GLY A 183 24.94 27.68 10.70
N SER A 184 26.18 28.12 10.43
CA SER A 184 26.53 28.68 9.12
C SER A 184 26.54 27.58 8.06
N ALA A 185 25.60 27.67 7.14
CA ALA A 185 25.43 26.72 6.04
C ALA A 185 25.39 27.45 4.70
N VAL A 186 26.06 26.89 3.70
CA VAL A 186 26.07 27.41 2.32
C VAL A 186 25.27 26.45 1.45
N HIS A 187 24.27 26.96 0.73
CA HIS A 187 23.54 26.19 -0.26
C HIS A 187 24.45 25.82 -1.43
N VAL A 188 24.45 24.55 -1.84
CA VAL A 188 25.37 24.03 -2.88
C VAL A 188 24.67 23.28 -4.02
N SER A 189 23.43 22.81 -3.87
CA SER A 189 22.69 22.11 -4.95
C SER A 189 21.19 21.98 -4.66
N ASN A 190 20.38 21.83 -5.71
CA ASN A 190 18.93 21.55 -5.64
C ASN A 190 18.56 20.14 -6.14
N HIS A 191 19.55 19.27 -6.35
CA HIS A 191 19.32 17.91 -6.86
C HIS A 191 19.38 16.88 -5.72
N ALA A 192 18.74 15.73 -5.91
CA ALA A 192 18.84 14.61 -4.95
C ALA A 192 20.30 14.10 -4.80
N VAL A 193 21.11 14.24 -5.86
CA VAL A 193 22.51 13.82 -5.89
C VAL A 193 23.42 15.04 -5.99
N LEU A 194 24.33 15.20 -5.03
CA LEU A 194 25.42 16.15 -5.06
C LEU A 194 26.64 15.48 -5.71
N MET A 195 26.96 15.86 -6.93
CA MET A 195 28.07 15.32 -7.72
C MET A 195 29.36 16.12 -7.48
N PHE A 196 30.48 15.41 -7.34
CA PHE A 196 31.82 15.98 -7.32
C PHE A 196 32.64 15.35 -8.43
N ASP A 197 33.00 16.13 -9.45
CA ASP A 197 33.78 15.62 -10.59
C ASP A 197 35.27 15.43 -10.28
N SER A 198 35.84 16.35 -9.49
CA SER A 198 37.24 16.30 -9.06
C SER A 198 37.39 16.96 -7.69
N LEU A 199 37.35 16.16 -6.63
CA LEU A 199 37.41 16.66 -5.25
C LEU A 199 38.72 17.39 -4.93
N GLN A 200 38.59 18.53 -4.26
CA GLN A 200 39.69 19.28 -3.67
C GLN A 200 39.67 19.18 -2.15
N THR A 201 40.81 19.46 -1.50
CA THR A 201 40.89 19.46 -0.03
C THR A 201 39.93 20.46 0.60
N SER A 202 39.64 21.58 -0.08
CA SER A 202 38.64 22.58 0.29
C SER A 202 37.20 22.06 0.32
N ASP A 203 36.91 20.95 -0.38
CA ASP A 203 35.58 20.33 -0.40
C ASP A 203 35.32 19.51 0.85
N SER A 204 36.35 19.23 1.66
CA SER A 204 36.17 18.62 2.98
C SER A 204 35.27 19.48 3.86
N GLY A 205 34.36 18.84 4.58
CA GLY A 205 33.40 19.55 5.42
C GLY A 205 32.21 18.69 5.78
N LYS A 206 31.33 19.26 6.60
CA LYS A 206 30.03 18.68 6.92
C LYS A 206 29.03 19.04 5.84
N TYR A 207 28.20 18.07 5.46
CA TYR A 207 27.13 18.25 4.48
C TYR A 207 25.83 17.71 5.06
N TYR A 208 24.74 18.43 4.85
CA TYR A 208 23.40 17.94 5.13
C TYR A 208 22.49 18.26 3.94
N CYS A 209 21.37 17.54 3.86
CA CYS A 209 20.35 17.82 2.86
C CYS A 209 18.99 18.03 3.50
N GLU A 210 18.17 18.80 2.82
CA GLU A 210 16.76 18.99 3.12
C GLU A 210 15.93 18.29 2.05
N ALA A 211 14.83 17.70 2.48
CA ALA A 211 13.81 17.14 1.62
C ALA A 211 12.45 17.70 2.01
N GLU A 212 11.65 18.05 1.01
CA GLU A 212 10.36 18.72 1.18
C GLU A 212 9.35 18.16 0.17
N ASN A 213 8.11 17.97 0.59
CA ASN A 213 7.01 17.70 -0.33
C ASN A 213 5.73 18.44 0.09
N ARG A 214 4.86 18.72 -0.89
CA ARG A 214 3.54 19.37 -0.67
C ARG A 214 2.48 18.36 -0.18
N ALA A 215 2.74 17.72 0.96
CA ALA A 215 1.70 17.03 1.73
C ALA A 215 0.88 18.04 2.56
N SER A 216 -0.21 17.60 3.19
CA SER A 216 -1.15 18.47 3.93
C SER A 216 -0.51 19.35 5.00
N SER A 217 0.69 19.02 5.45
CA SER A 217 1.43 19.75 6.48
C SER A 217 2.82 20.23 6.04
N GLN A 218 3.08 20.40 4.73
CA GLN A 218 4.35 20.86 4.11
C GLN A 218 5.54 20.95 5.09
N VAL A 219 6.10 19.79 5.43
CA VAL A 219 7.18 19.69 6.41
C VAL A 219 8.50 19.61 5.64
N ILE A 220 9.41 20.53 5.94
CA ILE A 220 10.81 20.43 5.51
C ILE A 220 11.52 19.54 6.53
N GLN A 221 12.11 18.44 6.05
CA GLN A 221 12.88 17.53 6.88
C GLN A 221 14.37 17.64 6.56
N GLN A 222 15.21 17.70 7.58
CA GLN A 222 16.66 17.81 7.46
C GLN A 222 17.35 16.48 7.82
N SER A 223 18.39 16.13 7.08
CA SER A 223 19.23 14.96 7.40
C SER A 223 20.16 15.25 8.56
N ASP A 224 20.75 14.20 9.12
CA ASP A 224 21.97 14.37 9.91
C ASP A 224 23.11 14.86 9.02
N ALA A 225 24.04 15.63 9.59
CA ALA A 225 25.22 16.09 8.88
C ALA A 225 26.26 14.97 8.76
N VAL A 226 26.78 14.76 7.56
CA VAL A 226 27.86 13.79 7.30
C VAL A 226 29.17 14.50 7.02
N GLN A 227 30.28 13.97 7.51
CA GLN A 227 31.61 14.51 7.26
C GLN A 227 32.20 13.90 5.99
N LEU A 228 32.44 14.73 4.97
CA LEU A 228 33.27 14.36 3.83
C LEU A 228 34.73 14.73 4.11
N THR A 229 35.66 13.80 3.90
CA THR A 229 37.10 14.02 4.09
C THR A 229 37.84 13.72 2.80
N VAL A 230 38.50 14.74 2.25
CA VAL A 230 39.35 14.59 1.06
C VAL A 230 40.79 14.43 1.49
N ARG A 231 41.42 13.31 1.13
CA ARG A 231 42.82 13.01 1.47
C ARG A 231 43.74 13.20 0.26
N ASP A 232 44.89 13.81 0.48
CA ASP A 232 45.96 13.78 -0.51
C ASP A 232 46.72 12.46 -0.36
N LEU A 233 46.59 11.56 -1.33
CA LEU A 233 47.41 10.35 -1.37
C LEU A 233 48.74 10.77 -2.00
N ILE A 234 49.71 11.15 -1.16
CA ILE A 234 51.08 11.37 -1.62
C ILE A 234 51.57 10.05 -2.21
N THR A 235 51.81 10.05 -3.52
CA THR A 235 52.56 9.00 -4.21
C THR A 235 53.98 8.97 -3.62
N ILE A 236 54.24 8.10 -2.65
CA ILE A 236 55.60 7.84 -2.19
C ILE A 236 56.30 7.08 -3.33
N LEU A 237 56.98 7.82 -4.21
CA LEU A 237 58.04 7.27 -5.03
C LEU A 237 59.15 6.82 -4.07
N LEU A 238 59.34 5.51 -4.00
CA LEU A 238 60.35 4.81 -3.22
C LEU A 238 61.74 5.44 -3.43
N THR A 239 62.27 6.12 -2.42
CA THR A 239 63.73 6.29 -2.30
C THR A 239 64.26 5.06 -1.57
N THR A 240 64.73 4.09 -2.35
CA THR A 240 65.61 3.03 -1.85
C THR A 240 66.97 3.65 -1.57
N GLU A 241 67.28 3.93 -0.30
CA GLU A 241 68.65 4.10 0.15
C GLU A 241 69.08 2.84 0.91
N SER A 242 70.11 2.23 0.34
CA SER A 242 70.99 1.23 0.91
C SER A 242 71.83 1.80 2.05
N ASP A 243 71.90 1.13 3.21
CA ASP A 243 73.20 0.78 3.81
C ASP A 243 73.09 -0.31 4.90
N VAL A 244 74.27 -0.83 5.26
CA VAL A 244 74.63 -2.19 5.69
C VAL A 244 75.01 -2.26 7.20
N GLN A 245 74.86 -3.46 7.79
CA GLN A 245 75.50 -4.04 9.01
C GLN A 245 75.30 -3.31 10.37
N GLY A 246 74.57 -3.85 11.35
CA GLY A 246 74.99 -4.95 12.26
C GLY A 246 74.93 -4.47 13.74
N PRO A 247 75.07 -5.35 14.76
CA PRO A 247 73.95 -5.98 15.46
C PRO A 247 73.89 -5.71 16.98
N GLU A 248 72.73 -5.88 17.63
CA GLU A 248 72.68 -6.41 19.01
C GLU A 248 71.36 -7.09 19.38
N ARG A 249 71.52 -8.11 20.22
CA ARG A 249 70.68 -9.25 20.59
C ARG A 249 69.53 -8.89 21.54
N HIS A 250 68.37 -9.52 21.40
CA HIS A 250 67.62 -10.11 22.54
C HIS A 250 66.63 -11.19 22.05
N GLU A 251 66.73 -12.35 22.68
CA GLU A 251 65.97 -13.58 22.44
C GLU A 251 64.47 -13.41 22.70
N VAL A 252 63.63 -13.93 21.80
CA VAL A 252 62.29 -14.42 22.16
C VAL A 252 62.04 -15.75 21.44
N THR A 253 61.92 -16.80 22.24
CA THR A 253 61.61 -18.17 21.86
C THR A 253 60.21 -18.24 21.23
N THR A 254 60.10 -18.53 19.93
CA THR A 254 58.82 -18.92 19.32
C THR A 254 58.51 -20.37 19.66
N GLY A 255 57.73 -20.58 20.72
CA GLY A 255 56.96 -21.80 20.91
C GLY A 255 55.75 -21.78 19.97
N HIS A 256 55.75 -22.64 18.96
CA HIS A 256 54.58 -22.93 18.15
C HIS A 256 53.58 -23.75 18.99
N GLN A 257 52.74 -23.06 19.78
CA GLN A 257 51.73 -23.72 20.59
C GLN A 257 50.46 -23.90 19.78
N ARG A 258 50.41 -25.04 19.09
CA ARG A 258 49.19 -25.61 18.50
C ARG A 258 48.19 -25.82 19.63
N THR A 259 47.21 -24.94 19.76
CA THR A 259 46.12 -25.08 20.72
C THR A 259 45.17 -26.18 20.23
N THR A 260 45.50 -27.43 20.58
CA THR A 260 44.53 -28.52 20.57
C THR A 260 43.45 -28.18 21.58
N LEU A 261 42.30 -27.68 21.09
CA LEU A 261 41.06 -27.67 21.87
C LEU A 261 40.86 -29.10 22.43
N PRO A 262 40.65 -29.27 23.75
CA PRO A 262 40.46 -30.58 24.31
C PRO A 262 39.27 -31.25 23.63
N LEU A 263 39.44 -32.48 23.17
CA LEU A 263 38.42 -33.27 22.43
C LEU A 263 37.04 -33.22 23.10
N TYR A 264 36.99 -33.10 24.43
CA TYR A 264 35.76 -32.92 25.19
C TYR A 264 34.95 -31.68 24.81
N LEU A 265 35.58 -30.53 24.54
CA LEU A 265 34.89 -29.31 24.10
C LEU A 265 34.27 -29.47 22.70
N ILE A 266 34.95 -30.19 21.81
CA ILE A 266 34.44 -30.50 20.47
C ILE A 266 33.22 -31.41 20.56
N ILE A 267 33.28 -32.45 21.42
CA ILE A 267 32.16 -33.35 21.67
C ILE A 267 30.97 -32.58 22.28
N LEU A 268 31.22 -31.68 23.23
CA LEU A 268 30.18 -30.86 23.85
C LEU A 268 29.46 -29.96 22.84
N ILE A 269 30.21 -29.32 21.95
CA ILE A 269 29.66 -28.48 20.87
C ILE A 269 28.83 -29.34 19.90
N ALA A 270 29.34 -30.52 19.51
CA ALA A 270 28.61 -31.42 18.62
C ALA A 270 27.27 -31.88 19.22
N VAL A 271 27.25 -32.25 20.51
CA VAL A 271 26.02 -32.65 21.22
C VAL A 271 25.02 -31.49 21.31
N LEU A 272 25.50 -30.28 21.61
CA LEU A 272 24.65 -29.08 21.64
C LEU A 272 24.06 -28.76 20.26
N CYS A 273 24.85 -28.86 19.19
CA CYS A 273 24.36 -28.67 17.82
C CYS A 273 23.27 -29.68 17.45
N VAL A 274 23.45 -30.96 17.79
CA VAL A 274 22.45 -32.00 17.53
C VAL A 274 21.15 -31.72 18.29
N ALA A 275 21.24 -31.32 19.57
CA ALA A 275 20.06 -30.96 20.37
C ALA A 275 19.28 -29.77 19.76
N VAL A 276 19.98 -28.73 19.30
CA VAL A 276 19.34 -27.58 18.63
C VAL A 276 18.63 -28.00 17.35
N VAL A 277 19.24 -28.86 16.54
CA VAL A 277 18.62 -29.39 15.31
C VAL A 277 17.34 -30.17 15.64
N PHE A 278 17.35 -31.00 16.69
CA PHE A 278 16.14 -31.70 17.14
C PHE A 278 15.04 -30.74 17.60
N VAL A 279 15.38 -29.68 18.33
CA VAL A 279 14.40 -28.65 18.75
C VAL A 279 13.82 -27.91 17.54
N VAL A 280 14.64 -27.58 16.55
CA VAL A 280 14.14 -26.93 15.32
C VAL A 280 13.22 -27.87 14.54
N ILE A 281 13.59 -29.15 14.41
CA ILE A 281 12.75 -30.15 13.73
C ILE A 281 11.42 -30.33 14.48
N THR A 282 11.42 -30.43 15.81
CA THR A 282 10.17 -30.56 16.59
C THR A 282 9.31 -29.31 16.47
N VAL A 283 9.88 -28.11 16.50
CA VAL A 283 9.14 -26.85 16.27
C VAL A 283 8.53 -26.81 14.87
N VAL A 284 9.27 -27.23 13.84
CA VAL A 284 8.77 -27.28 12.45
C VAL A 284 7.65 -28.32 12.31
N LEU A 285 7.78 -29.50 12.94
CA LEU A 285 6.75 -30.53 12.93
C LEU A 285 5.51 -30.10 13.73
N CYS A 286 5.67 -29.44 14.87
CA CYS A 286 4.56 -28.85 15.62
C CYS A 286 3.83 -27.77 14.81
N ARG A 287 4.57 -26.89 14.12
CA ARG A 287 4.00 -25.88 13.23
C ARG A 287 3.28 -26.47 12.01
N ARG A 288 3.75 -27.61 11.50
CA ARG A 288 3.04 -28.37 10.45
C ARG A 288 1.75 -28.99 10.98
N LYS A 289 1.78 -29.56 12.19
CA LYS A 289 0.61 -30.21 12.80
C LYS A 289 -0.48 -29.23 13.21
N THR A 290 -0.13 -28.01 13.65
CA THR A 290 -1.12 -26.94 13.91
C THR A 290 -1.78 -26.38 12.66
N LYS A 291 -1.27 -26.70 11.45
CA LYS A 291 -1.87 -26.23 10.20
C LYS A 291 -2.93 -27.19 9.64
N GLU A 292 -3.05 -28.39 10.22
CA GLU A 292 -3.95 -29.44 9.72
C GLU A 292 -5.12 -29.78 10.67
N ASP A 293 -5.13 -29.26 11.92
CA ASP A 293 -6.27 -29.41 12.83
C ASP A 293 -6.50 -28.13 13.66
N SER A 294 -7.48 -27.31 13.28
CA SER A 294 -8.15 -26.33 14.15
C SER A 294 -9.52 -25.95 13.58
N PRO A 295 -10.59 -26.70 13.88
CA PRO A 295 -11.94 -26.15 13.81
C PRO A 295 -12.12 -25.22 15.02
N TYR A 296 -12.33 -23.93 14.78
CA TYR A 296 -12.71 -23.01 15.85
C TYR A 296 -14.19 -23.27 16.21
N GLU A 297 -14.43 -23.65 17.46
CA GLU A 297 -15.76 -23.77 18.06
C GLU A 297 -16.22 -22.37 18.52
N VAL A 298 -17.29 -21.85 17.93
CA VAL A 298 -17.89 -20.58 18.33
C VAL A 298 -18.86 -20.84 19.49
N THR A 299 -18.37 -20.65 20.72
CA THR A 299 -19.21 -20.67 21.92
C THR A 299 -20.06 -19.40 21.98
N TYR A 300 -21.36 -19.53 21.68
CA TYR A 300 -22.34 -18.48 21.96
C TYR A 300 -22.55 -18.36 23.48
N CYS A 301 -22.04 -17.29 24.07
CA CYS A 301 -22.48 -16.84 25.39
C CYS A 301 -23.88 -16.23 25.25
N ASN A 302 -24.91 -17.02 25.54
CA ASN A 302 -26.28 -16.54 25.68
C ASN A 302 -26.40 -15.83 27.04
N SER A 303 -26.35 -14.50 27.06
CA SER A 303 -26.62 -13.72 28.27
C SER A 303 -28.12 -13.79 28.59
N LYS A 304 -28.43 -14.62 29.58
CA LYS A 304 -29.76 -14.82 30.15
C LYS A 304 -30.15 -13.60 31.00
N ASN A 305 -31.34 -13.07 30.71
CA ASN A 305 -32.27 -12.36 31.57
C ASN A 305 -31.72 -11.32 32.55
N ASP A 306 -31.97 -10.04 32.26
CA ASP A 306 -32.24 -9.08 33.31
C ASP A 306 -33.68 -8.56 33.21
N VAL A 307 -34.35 -8.62 34.35
CA VAL A 307 -35.76 -8.34 34.58
C VAL A 307 -35.90 -6.84 34.79
N ARG A 308 -36.74 -6.16 34.00
CA ARG A 308 -37.28 -4.86 34.43
C ARG A 308 -38.80 -4.82 34.26
N ARG A 309 -39.48 -4.87 35.41
CA ARG A 309 -40.90 -4.52 35.54
C ARG A 309 -41.12 -3.04 35.23
N PRO A 310 -42.34 -2.69 34.80
CA PRO A 310 -42.75 -1.32 34.55
C PRO A 310 -43.15 -0.63 35.86
N THR A 311 -42.82 0.65 35.98
CA THR A 311 -43.42 1.54 36.97
C THR A 311 -44.27 2.55 36.21
N CYS A 312 -45.58 2.37 36.21
CA CYS A 312 -46.54 3.41 35.86
C CYS A 312 -46.86 4.22 37.11
N SER A 313 -46.91 5.54 36.98
CA SER A 313 -47.49 6.45 37.97
C SER A 313 -48.15 7.63 37.26
N GLY A 314 -49.41 7.92 37.58
CA GLY A 314 -50.17 9.12 37.15
C GLY A 314 -51.04 8.92 35.88
N VAL A 315 -52.30 8.48 35.95
CA VAL A 315 -53.55 9.24 36.24
C VAL A 315 -54.18 9.91 34.98
N ASN A 316 -55.38 9.41 34.65
CA ASN A 316 -56.44 9.92 33.75
C ASN A 316 -56.24 9.95 32.21
N SER A 317 -56.79 8.91 31.58
CA SER A 317 -57.82 8.94 30.52
C SER A 317 -57.58 9.67 29.18
N LYS A 318 -57.69 8.87 28.11
CA LYS A 318 -57.79 9.14 26.65
C LYS A 318 -56.48 9.29 25.88
N CYS A 319 -56.07 8.21 25.22
CA CYS A 319 -55.27 8.28 23.99
C CYS A 319 -56.21 8.13 22.80
N ASN A 320 -56.35 9.20 22.01
CA ASN A 320 -56.98 9.17 20.70
C ASN A 320 -56.01 8.53 19.69
N TYR A 321 -56.54 7.71 18.80
CA TYR A 321 -55.81 7.26 17.61
C TYR A 321 -55.70 8.45 16.64
N GLU A 322 -54.50 8.69 16.11
CA GLU A 322 -54.29 9.62 14.99
C GLU A 322 -53.86 8.80 13.75
N PRO A 323 -54.51 8.99 12.59
CA PRO A 323 -54.34 8.13 11.43
C PRO A 323 -53.14 8.52 10.55
N ALA A 324 -52.64 7.55 9.80
CA ALA A 324 -51.60 7.71 8.80
C ALA A 324 -52.00 8.73 7.71
N LYS A 325 -51.06 9.60 7.31
CA LYS A 325 -51.19 10.52 6.17
C LYS A 325 -50.59 9.91 4.88
N PRO A 326 -51.11 10.30 3.70
CA PRO A 326 -51.17 9.44 2.53
C PRO A 326 -49.99 9.58 1.55
N THR A 327 -49.82 8.51 0.80
CA THR A 327 -49.06 8.35 -0.45
C THR A 327 -49.43 9.43 -1.47
N ILE A 328 -48.43 10.08 -2.07
CA ILE A 328 -48.61 10.91 -3.27
C ILE A 328 -48.32 10.02 -4.48
N GLU A 329 -49.37 9.71 -5.25
CA GLU A 329 -49.27 9.18 -6.60
C GLU A 329 -48.90 10.33 -7.56
N ASN A 330 -47.81 10.17 -8.30
CA ASN A 330 -47.52 11.03 -9.46
C ASN A 330 -47.92 10.26 -10.73
N ASN A 331 -49.09 10.59 -11.27
CA ASN A 331 -49.51 10.22 -12.61
C ASN A 331 -48.81 11.12 -13.63
N TYR A 332 -48.00 10.54 -14.52
CA TYR A 332 -47.64 11.19 -15.78
C TYR A 332 -48.38 10.50 -16.92
N LEU A 333 -49.38 11.21 -17.43
CA LEU A 333 -50.04 10.95 -18.69
C LEU A 333 -49.05 11.25 -19.83
N THR A 334 -48.82 10.28 -20.71
CA THR A 334 -47.98 10.43 -21.90
C THR A 334 -48.88 10.81 -23.08
N GLU A 335 -48.67 11.99 -23.67
CA GLU A 335 -49.12 12.28 -25.05
C GLU A 335 -47.87 12.54 -25.92
N PRO A 336 -47.87 12.10 -27.19
CA PRO A 336 -46.70 12.17 -28.06
C PRO A 336 -46.66 13.51 -28.80
N ILE A 337 -45.49 14.15 -28.87
CA ILE A 337 -45.28 15.31 -29.74
C ILE A 337 -44.14 15.01 -30.72
N SER A 338 -44.43 15.39 -31.97
CA SER A 338 -43.73 15.09 -33.21
C SER A 338 -42.41 15.82 -33.40
N GLU A 339 -41.60 15.18 -34.24
CA GLU A 339 -40.33 15.59 -34.85
C GLU A 339 -40.43 16.91 -35.63
N ASN A 340 -40.00 18.02 -35.02
CA ASN A 340 -39.32 19.17 -35.63
C ASN A 340 -39.11 20.25 -34.58
N ASP A 341 -37.85 20.54 -34.23
CA ASP A 341 -37.34 21.87 -33.82
C ASP A 341 -35.88 21.73 -33.36
N TYR A 342 -35.01 21.41 -34.30
CA TYR A 342 -33.55 21.35 -34.09
C TYR A 342 -32.88 22.64 -34.55
N GLU A 343 -33.41 23.83 -34.25
CA GLU A 343 -32.73 25.05 -34.69
C GLU A 343 -33.12 26.33 -33.94
N THR A 344 -33.17 26.34 -32.60
CA THR A 344 -33.15 27.63 -31.86
C THR A 344 -32.64 27.58 -30.42
N ILE A 345 -31.57 26.82 -30.13
CA ILE A 345 -30.81 26.99 -28.87
C ILE A 345 -29.31 26.98 -29.17
N ALA A 346 -28.89 27.84 -30.10
CA ALA A 346 -27.49 28.09 -30.41
C ALA A 346 -27.17 29.59 -30.51
N ILE A 347 -27.87 30.45 -29.76
CA ILE A 347 -27.35 31.79 -29.40
C ILE A 347 -27.83 32.10 -27.97
N LYS A 348 -27.09 31.63 -26.98
CA LYS A 348 -26.96 32.32 -25.69
C LYS A 348 -25.54 32.04 -25.20
N LYS A 349 -24.61 32.88 -25.66
CA LYS A 349 -23.21 32.90 -25.22
C LYS A 349 -23.18 32.99 -23.69
N ASN A 350 -22.61 31.98 -23.05
CA ASN A 350 -22.35 31.94 -21.62
C ASN A 350 -21.19 32.90 -21.30
N VAL A 351 -21.52 34.10 -20.81
CA VAL A 351 -20.58 35.10 -20.29
C VAL A 351 -19.78 34.58 -19.07
N GLU A 352 -20.21 33.47 -18.46
CA GLU A 352 -19.47 32.78 -17.39
C GLU A 352 -18.20 32.05 -17.86
N TYR A 353 -18.11 31.66 -19.14
CA TYR A 353 -16.98 30.86 -19.62
C TYR A 353 -15.75 31.71 -19.97
N GLU A 354 -15.94 32.95 -20.46
CA GLU A 354 -14.82 33.87 -20.75
C GLU A 354 -14.15 34.38 -19.46
N THR A 355 -14.92 34.64 -18.40
CA THR A 355 -14.37 35.08 -17.10
C THR A 355 -13.50 34.02 -16.41
N LEU A 356 -13.70 32.74 -16.71
CA LEU A 356 -12.90 31.64 -16.16
C LEU A 356 -11.60 31.40 -16.94
N VAL A 357 -11.58 31.71 -18.24
CA VAL A 357 -10.39 31.57 -19.08
C VAL A 357 -9.40 32.71 -18.79
N ASP A 358 -9.87 33.93 -18.60
CA ASP A 358 -9.01 35.09 -18.25
C ASP A 358 -8.38 34.96 -16.85
N ALA A 359 -9.03 34.25 -15.92
CA ALA A 359 -8.50 34.00 -14.58
C ALA A 359 -7.40 32.91 -14.55
N MET A 360 -7.36 32.04 -15.57
CA MET A 360 -6.34 30.98 -15.69
C MET A 360 -5.06 31.47 -16.37
N GLU A 361 -5.14 32.52 -17.20
CA GLU A 361 -3.97 33.08 -17.90
C GLU A 361 -3.11 34.03 -17.03
N SER A 362 -3.64 34.57 -15.93
CA SER A 362 -2.87 35.47 -15.04
C SER A 362 -1.93 34.79 -14.05
N GLU A 363 -1.94 33.45 -13.94
CA GLU A 363 -1.04 32.72 -13.02
C GLU A 363 0.29 32.26 -13.66
N TYR A 364 0.51 32.51 -14.96
CA TYR A 364 1.71 32.04 -15.68
C TYR A 364 2.72 33.10 -16.13
N GLU A 365 2.49 34.40 -15.90
CA GLU A 365 3.49 35.43 -16.21
C GLU A 365 3.88 36.28 -14.99
N VAL A 366 4.79 35.78 -14.15
CA VAL A 366 5.76 36.63 -13.43
C VAL A 366 7.06 35.86 -13.24
N GLY A 367 8.14 36.31 -13.89
CA GLY A 367 9.49 35.96 -13.42
C GLY A 367 10.68 35.97 -14.37
N ASP A 368 10.74 36.80 -15.42
CA ASP A 368 12.00 37.12 -16.11
C ASP A 368 12.23 38.63 -16.12
N VAL A 369 12.85 39.17 -15.06
CA VAL A 369 13.73 40.35 -15.07
C VAL A 369 14.65 40.25 -13.84
N GLN A 370 15.93 39.91 -14.02
CA GLN A 370 17.08 40.81 -13.83
C GLN A 370 18.41 40.11 -14.11
#